data_AF-A0A355SB49-F1
#
_entry.id   AF-A0A355SB49-F1
#
_cell.length_a   1.000
_cell.length_b   1.000
_cell.length_c   1.000
_cell.angle_alpha   90.00
_cell.angle_beta   90.00
_cell.angle_gamma   90.00
#
_symmetry.space_group_name_H-M   'P 1'
#
loop_
_entity.id
_entity.type
_entity.pdbx_description
1 polymer ?
#
loop_
_entity_poly.entity_id
_entity_poly.type
_entity_poly.pdbx_seq_one_letter_code
_entity_poly.pdbx_strand_id
1 'polypeptide(L)'
;KIVDRRFQVWQWSVGQDIGYSFLTYDYDRKRYRWWSALSDGFIMEWSGRRYWRNLMEWNTVRVPEEDMRMTARWMFLSEDRKKLKMAGEIKRNDEVVAYRKDEFTWLSELPDEHKLPEAD
;
A
#
# COMPACT_ATOMS: atom_id res chain seq x y z
N LYS A 1 0.70 15.84 -7.31
CA LYS A 1 0.29 14.60 -8.04
C LYS A 1 1.06 13.44 -7.42
N ILE A 2 0.51 12.24 -7.21
CA ILE A 2 1.38 11.04 -7.16
C ILE A 2 2.15 11.12 -8.47
N VAL A 3 3.48 11.14 -8.40
CA VAL A 3 4.36 11.37 -9.55
C VAL A 3 3.81 10.55 -10.72
N ASP A 4 3.66 11.19 -11.88
CA ASP A 4 3.12 10.62 -13.13
C ASP A 4 4.07 9.55 -13.72
N ARG A 5 4.72 8.77 -12.85
CA ARG A 5 5.38 7.51 -13.18
C ARG A 5 4.30 6.46 -13.14
N ARG A 6 4.14 5.73 -14.24
CA ARG A 6 3.13 4.67 -14.42
C ARG A 6 3.16 3.65 -13.27
N PHE A 7 4.29 3.51 -12.59
CA PHE A 7 4.51 2.60 -11.48
C PHE A 7 5.44 3.22 -10.43
N GLN A 8 5.24 2.88 -9.16
CA GLN A 8 6.13 3.24 -8.06
C GLN A 8 6.40 2.01 -7.22
N VAL A 9 7.67 1.74 -6.92
CA VAL A 9 8.06 0.66 -6.02
C VAL A 9 8.70 1.26 -4.79
N TRP A 10 8.27 0.76 -3.64
CA TRP A 10 8.55 1.39 -2.36
C TRP A 10 9.01 0.36 -1.34
N GLN A 11 10.09 0.71 -0.65
CA GLN A 11 10.49 0.09 0.59
C GLN A 11 10.03 0.98 1.75
N TRP A 12 9.33 0.37 2.72
CA TRP A 12 8.76 1.03 3.89
C TRP A 12 9.33 0.42 5.16
N SER A 13 9.54 1.24 6.20
CA SER A 13 9.59 0.74 7.57
C SER A 13 8.24 0.92 8.26
N VAL A 14 7.85 -0.07 9.05
CA VAL A 14 6.67 -0.07 9.92
C VAL A 14 7.08 -0.61 11.28
N GLY A 15 7.25 0.28 12.26
CA GLY A 15 7.87 -0.11 13.53
C GLY A 15 9.29 -0.65 13.29
N GLN A 16 9.51 -1.93 13.57
CA GLN A 16 10.79 -2.63 13.35
C GLN A 16 10.83 -3.44 12.04
N ASP A 17 9.71 -3.53 11.33
CA ASP A 17 9.60 -4.35 10.13
C ASP A 17 9.89 -3.55 8.86
N ILE A 18 10.40 -4.25 7.84
CA ILE A 18 10.57 -3.73 6.49
C ILE A 18 9.53 -4.37 5.58
N GLY A 19 8.77 -3.53 4.88
CA GLY A 19 7.78 -3.93 3.89
C GLY A 19 8.15 -3.46 2.49
N TYR A 20 7.81 -4.26 1.50
CA TYR A 20 7.97 -3.92 0.09
C TYR A 20 6.60 -3.80 -0.57
N SER A 21 6.46 -2.79 -1.42
CA SER A 21 5.20 -2.60 -2.13
C SER A 21 5.35 -1.94 -3.47
N PHE A 22 4.33 -2.11 -4.28
CA PHE A 22 4.20 -1.59 -5.61
C PHE A 22 2.87 -0.85 -5.76
N LEU A 23 2.90 0.34 -6.36
CA LEU A 23 1.73 1.21 -6.54
C LEU A 23 1.61 1.65 -8.01
N THR A 24 0.40 1.61 -8.54
CA THR A 24 0.07 2.17 -9.86
C THR A 24 -1.33 2.79 -9.86
N TYR A 25 -1.69 3.44 -10.97
CA TYR A 25 -3.03 3.95 -11.21
C TYR A 25 -3.64 3.24 -12.42
N ASP A 26 -4.74 2.54 -12.18
CA ASP A 26 -5.60 1.94 -13.20
C ASP A 26 -6.52 3.05 -13.74
N TYR A 27 -6.24 3.47 -14.98
CA TYR A 27 -6.96 4.55 -15.66
C TYR A 27 -8.37 4.15 -16.09
N ASP A 28 -8.58 2.89 -16.45
CA ASP A 28 -9.88 2.37 -16.89
C ASP A 28 -10.86 2.35 -15.72
N ARG A 29 -10.39 1.90 -14.55
CA ARG A 29 -11.19 1.86 -13.31
C ARG A 29 -11.13 3.17 -12.52
N LYS A 30 -10.28 4.12 -12.93
CA LYS A 30 -9.99 5.38 -12.22
C LYS A 30 -9.67 5.16 -10.73
N ARG A 31 -8.81 4.18 -10.45
CA ARG A 31 -8.44 3.78 -9.09
C ARG A 31 -6.95 3.48 -8.98
N TYR A 32 -6.40 3.67 -7.80
CA TYR A 32 -5.06 3.19 -7.47
C TYR A 32 -5.09 1.69 -7.21
N ARG A 33 -4.01 1.00 -7.58
CA ARG A 33 -3.74 -0.39 -7.23
C ARG A 33 -2.45 -0.46 -6.46
N TRP A 34 -2.48 -1.10 -5.31
CA TRP A 34 -1.35 -1.23 -4.41
C TRP A 34 -1.17 -2.71 -4.06
N TRP A 35 0.04 -3.22 -4.24
CA TRP A 35 0.42 -4.58 -3.87
C TRP A 35 1.49 -4.51 -2.80
N SER A 36 1.33 -5.33 -1.76
CA SER A 36 2.30 -5.43 -0.66
C SER A 36 2.68 -6.88 -0.44
N ALA A 37 3.99 -7.14 -0.39
CA ALA A 37 4.50 -8.45 -0.04
C ALA A 37 4.43 -8.64 1.49
N LEU A 38 3.87 -9.77 1.92
CA LEU A 38 3.94 -10.24 3.29
C LEU A 38 5.23 -11.04 3.51
N SER A 39 5.57 -11.29 4.77
CA SER A 39 6.77 -12.04 5.16
C SER A 39 6.75 -13.50 4.70
N ASP A 40 5.56 -14.07 4.49
CA ASP A 40 5.35 -15.42 3.94
C ASP A 40 5.40 -15.48 2.41
N GLY A 41 5.68 -14.34 1.75
CA GLY A 41 5.72 -14.23 0.29
C GLY A 41 4.35 -14.02 -0.37
N PHE A 42 3.25 -14.01 0.39
CA PHE A 42 1.95 -13.69 -0.16
C PHE A 42 1.88 -12.23 -0.63
N ILE A 43 1.31 -12.00 -1.81
CA ILE A 43 1.10 -10.65 -2.35
C ILE A 43 -0.35 -10.24 -2.09
N MET A 44 -0.53 -9.37 -1.11
CA MET A 44 -1.81 -8.69 -0.90
C MET A 44 -2.03 -7.64 -1.97
N GLU A 45 -3.29 -7.45 -2.35
CA GLU A 45 -3.69 -6.43 -3.31
C GLU A 45 -4.80 -5.53 -2.74
N TRP A 46 -4.66 -4.24 -3.02
CA TRP A 46 -5.55 -3.20 -2.55
C TRP A 46 -6.02 -2.35 -3.73
N SER A 47 -7.27 -1.91 -3.67
CA SER A 47 -7.84 -0.91 -4.55
C SER A 47 -8.12 0.36 -3.76
N GLY A 48 -7.55 1.46 -4.23
CA GLY A 48 -7.65 2.74 -3.55
C GLY A 48 -8.20 3.86 -4.40
N ARG A 49 -8.68 4.89 -3.73
CA ARG A 49 -9.03 6.17 -4.35
C ARG A 49 -8.62 7.32 -3.46
N ARG A 50 -8.34 8.45 -4.07
CA ARG A 50 -8.17 9.70 -3.33
C ARG A 50 -9.53 10.18 -2.85
N TYR A 51 -9.68 10.38 -1.54
CA TYR A 51 -10.90 10.93 -0.96
C TYR A 51 -10.83 12.45 -0.86
N TRP A 52 -9.79 12.96 -0.17
CA TRP A 52 -9.59 14.40 0.01
C TRP A 52 -8.13 14.73 0.26
N ARG A 53 -7.55 15.70 -0.48
CA ARG A 53 -6.16 16.15 -0.33
C ARG A 53 -5.16 14.99 -0.17
N ASN A 54 -4.57 14.79 0.99
CA ASN A 54 -3.56 13.76 1.30
C ASN A 54 -4.18 12.46 1.83
N LEU A 55 -5.51 12.36 1.90
CA LEU A 55 -6.25 11.19 2.38
C LEU A 55 -6.65 10.27 1.22
N MET A 56 -6.24 9.01 1.34
CA MET A 56 -6.58 7.91 0.44
C MET A 56 -7.42 6.89 1.18
N GLU A 57 -8.44 6.33 0.53
CA GLU A 57 -9.21 5.19 1.02
C GLU A 57 -8.82 3.94 0.24
N TRP A 58 -8.70 2.83 0.93
CA TRP A 58 -8.26 1.54 0.41
C TRP A 58 -9.20 0.42 0.84
N ASN A 59 -9.40 -0.54 -0.04
CA ASN A 59 -10.08 -1.79 0.23
C ASN A 59 -9.25 -2.94 -0.32
N THR A 60 -9.20 -4.05 0.38
CA THR A 60 -8.54 -5.25 -0.13
C THR A 60 -9.28 -5.82 -1.33
N VAL A 61 -8.51 -6.27 -2.32
CA VAL A 61 -8.98 -7.04 -3.47
C VAL A 61 -8.54 -8.49 -3.32
N ARG A 62 -7.32 -8.71 -2.84
CA ARG A 62 -6.75 -10.03 -2.59
C ARG A 62 -6.11 -10.05 -1.20
N VAL A 63 -6.46 -11.06 -0.43
CA VAL A 63 -6.00 -11.32 0.94
C VAL A 63 -5.66 -12.81 1.10
N PRO A 64 -4.88 -13.19 2.14
CA PRO A 64 -4.52 -14.59 2.37
C PRO A 64 -5.71 -15.50 2.68
N GLU A 65 -6.72 -14.98 3.38
CA GLU A 65 -7.89 -15.73 3.85
C GLU A 65 -9.16 -15.23 3.15
N GLU A 66 -9.95 -16.12 2.55
CA GLU A 66 -11.12 -15.75 1.73
C GLU A 66 -12.23 -15.04 2.52
N ASP A 67 -12.37 -15.33 3.81
CA ASP A 67 -13.36 -14.72 4.71
C ASP A 67 -12.89 -13.39 5.30
N MET A 68 -11.65 -12.97 5.00
CA MET A 68 -11.07 -11.73 5.48
C MET A 68 -11.32 -10.58 4.49
N ARG A 69 -11.64 -9.41 5.03
CA ARG A 69 -11.70 -8.15 4.28
C ARG A 69 -11.07 -7.05 5.11
N MET A 70 -10.36 -6.14 4.47
CA MET A 70 -9.78 -4.99 5.17
C MET A 70 -10.11 -3.70 4.44
N THR A 71 -10.38 -2.67 5.23
CA THR A 71 -10.46 -1.29 4.74
C THR A 71 -9.44 -0.45 5.48
N ALA A 72 -8.83 0.50 4.78
CA ALA A 72 -7.82 1.36 5.37
C ALA A 72 -7.89 2.78 4.81
N ARG A 73 -7.45 3.73 5.62
CA ARG A 73 -7.26 5.12 5.25
C ARG A 73 -5.80 5.49 5.44
N TRP A 74 -5.20 6.04 4.39
CA TRP A 74 -3.83 6.55 4.43
C TRP A 74 -3.83 8.06 4.40
N MET A 75 -3.10 8.68 5.32
CA MET A 75 -2.86 10.10 5.37
C MET A 75 -1.36 10.37 5.26
N PHE A 76 -0.92 10.93 4.13
CA PHE A 76 0.47 11.37 3.98
C PHE A 76 0.73 12.57 4.87
N LEU A 77 1.74 12.49 5.74
CA LEU A 77 2.04 13.51 6.75
C LEU A 77 2.97 14.61 6.24
N SER A 78 3.69 14.34 5.15
CA SER A 78 4.67 15.25 4.58
C SER A 78 4.39 15.49 3.10
N GLU A 79 4.78 16.65 2.59
CA GLU A 79 4.62 16.99 1.17
C GLU A 79 5.47 16.09 0.27
N ASP A 80 6.64 15.67 0.77
CA ASP A 80 7.53 14.68 0.13
C ASP A 80 6.97 13.25 0.15
N ARG A 81 5.89 13.02 0.91
CA ARG A 81 5.15 11.75 1.04
C ARG A 81 5.98 10.59 1.58
N LYS A 82 7.11 10.89 2.23
CA LYS A 82 7.95 9.88 2.87
C LYS A 82 7.40 9.37 4.19
N LYS A 83 6.38 10.01 4.76
CA LYS A 83 5.70 9.53 5.97
C LYS A 83 4.20 9.48 5.76
N LEU A 84 3.56 8.41 6.20
CA LEU A 84 2.10 8.31 6.22
C LEU A 84 1.60 7.61 7.48
N LYS A 85 0.40 8.00 7.91
CA LYS A 85 -0.41 7.27 8.89
C LYS A 85 -1.42 6.40 8.18
N MET A 86 -1.58 5.18 8.67
CA MET A 86 -2.65 4.30 8.30
C MET A 86 -3.57 4.06 9.50
N ALA A 87 -4.88 4.05 9.24
CA ALA A 87 -5.86 3.50 10.15
C ALA A 87 -6.82 2.62 9.36
N GLY A 88 -7.15 1.44 9.88
CA GLY A 88 -8.00 0.50 9.18
C GLY A 88 -8.74 -0.45 10.11
N GLU A 89 -9.66 -1.19 9.52
CA GLU A 89 -10.40 -2.28 10.16
C GLU A 89 -10.16 -3.56 9.39
N ILE A 90 -10.16 -4.67 10.12
CA ILE A 90 -10.13 -6.03 9.61
C ILE A 90 -11.46 -6.66 9.97
N LYS A 91 -12.15 -7.16 8.96
CA LYS A 91 -13.36 -7.95 9.09
C LYS A 91 -13.07 -9.40 8.76
N ARG A 92 -13.66 -10.32 9.52
CA ARG A 92 -13.71 -11.75 9.21
C ARG A 92 -15.16 -12.19 9.31
N ASN A 93 -15.68 -12.86 8.27
CA ASN A 93 -17.11 -13.20 8.18
C ASN A 93 -18.03 -11.97 8.40
N ASP A 94 -17.65 -10.83 7.80
CA ASP A 94 -18.31 -9.51 7.90
C ASP A 94 -18.38 -8.88 9.31
N GLU A 95 -17.81 -9.52 10.32
CA GLU A 95 -17.65 -8.97 11.67
C GLU A 95 -16.30 -8.28 11.84
N VAL A 96 -16.27 -7.13 12.51
CA VAL A 96 -15.00 -6.43 12.81
C VAL A 96 -14.27 -7.19 13.90
N VAL A 97 -13.13 -7.78 13.56
CA VAL A 97 -12.30 -8.55 14.49
C VAL A 97 -11.10 -7.77 14.99
N ALA A 98 -10.66 -6.73 14.27
CA ALA A 98 -9.54 -5.90 14.69
C ALA A 98 -9.60 -4.50 14.08
N TYR A 99 -9.00 -3.55 14.80
CA TYR A 99 -8.63 -2.24 14.29
C TYR A 99 -7.12 -2.13 14.27
N ARG A 100 -6.59 -1.49 13.23
CA ARG A 100 -5.16 -1.34 13.01
C ARG A 100 -4.80 0.13 12.81
N LYS A 101 -3.69 0.55 13.40
CA LYS A 101 -3.08 1.87 13.20
C LYS A 101 -1.58 1.69 13.06
N ASP A 102 -1.00 2.30 12.03
CA ASP A 102 0.44 2.22 11.79
C ASP A 102 0.96 3.56 11.27
N GLU A 103 2.26 3.74 11.43
CA GLU A 103 3.03 4.78 10.76
C GLU A 103 4.04 4.12 9.84
N PHE A 104 4.05 4.53 8.58
CA PHE A 104 4.99 4.04 7.59
C PHE A 104 5.99 5.16 7.28
N THR A 105 7.27 4.80 7.24
CA THR A 105 8.33 5.68 6.75
C THR A 105 8.92 5.09 5.48
N TRP A 106 8.88 5.85 4.39
CA TRP A 106 9.51 5.51 3.13
C TRP A 106 11.03 5.54 3.31
N LEU A 107 11.71 4.51 2.83
CA LEU A 107 13.16 4.43 2.92
C LEU A 107 13.81 4.73 1.57
N SER A 108 13.38 4.04 0.52
CA SER A 108 13.96 4.13 -0.82
C SER A 108 12.98 3.66 -1.91
N GLU A 109 13.28 4.04 -3.17
CA GLU A 109 12.85 3.23 -4.31
C GLU A 109 13.63 1.90 -4.24
N LEU A 110 13.09 0.79 -4.75
CA LEU A 110 13.69 -0.56 -4.67
C LEU A 110 15.24 -0.51 -4.73
N PRO A 111 15.96 -1.16 -3.80
CA PRO A 111 17.43 -1.22 -3.83
C PRO A 111 17.95 -1.62 -5.21
N ASP A 112 19.03 -0.99 -5.67
CA ASP A 112 19.60 -1.24 -7.00
C ASP A 112 19.98 -2.71 -7.22
N GLU A 113 20.36 -3.42 -6.15
CA GLU A 113 20.64 -4.87 -6.13
C GLU A 113 19.44 -5.75 -6.49
N HIS A 114 18.23 -5.20 -6.52
CA HIS A 114 17.00 -5.89 -6.91
C HIS A 114 16.42 -5.39 -8.24
N LYS A 115 17.07 -4.44 -8.91
CA LYS A 115 16.69 -4.04 -10.26
C LYS A 115 17.18 -5.10 -11.25
N LEU A 116 16.30 -5.55 -12.15
CA LEU A 116 16.74 -6.34 -13.29
C LEU A 116 17.72 -5.50 -14.13
N PRO A 117 18.78 -6.10 -14.70
CA PRO A 117 19.65 -5.38 -15.62
C PRO A 117 18.81 -4.77 -16.73
N GLU A 118 19.10 -3.50 -17.08
CA GLU A 118 18.45 -2.85 -18.22
C GLU A 118 18.74 -3.68 -19.47
N ALA A 119 17.70 -4.01 -20.23
CA ALA A 119 17.87 -4.71 -21.50
C ALA A 119 18.46 -3.72 -22.51
N ASP A 120 19.61 -4.08 -23.09
CA ASP A 120 20.28 -3.36 -24.18
C ASP A 120 19.39 -3.23 -25.44
#